data_AF-A0AAN5CH75-F1
#
_entry.id   AF-A0AAN5CH75-F1
#
_cell.length_a   1.000
_cell.length_b   1.000
_cell.length_c   1.000
_cell.angle_alpha   90.00
_cell.angle_beta   90.00
_cell.angle_gamma   90.00
#
_symmetry.space_group_name_H-M   'P 1'
#
loop_
_entity.id
_entity.type
_entity.pdbx_description
1 polymer ?
#
loop_
_entity_poly.entity_id
_entity_poly.type
_entity_poly.pdbx_seq_one_letter_code
_entity_poly.pdbx_strand_id
1 'polypeptide(L)' 'LQDNISDLSTDCLLDVFSRLSRSELCEVSTVSKRMHELTSDKSLDHIKWEGGELRILQISDIDQDGRWIVDH' A
#
# COMPACT_ATOMS: atom_id res chain seq x y z
N LEU A 1 -12.49 25.25 -0.37
CA LEU A 1 -13.24 23.98 -0.52
C LEU A 1 -13.49 23.46 0.88
N GLN A 2 -14.73 23.08 1.22
CA GLN A 2 -15.04 22.48 2.51
C GLN A 2 -14.81 20.96 2.41
N ASP A 3 -13.98 20.42 3.29
CA ASP A 3 -13.67 18.99 3.31
C ASP A 3 -14.68 18.25 4.20
N ASN A 4 -15.82 17.90 3.61
CA ASN A 4 -16.89 17.18 4.30
C ASN A 4 -16.52 15.69 4.55
N ILE A 5 -15.49 15.15 3.89
CA ILE A 5 -15.04 13.78 4.10
C ILE A 5 -14.32 13.70 5.46
N SER A 6 -13.60 14.77 5.82
CA SER A 6 -12.98 14.90 7.14
C SER A 6 -13.97 15.07 8.30
N ASP A 7 -15.28 15.18 8.05
CA ASP A 7 -16.28 15.17 9.12
C ASP A 7 -16.82 13.75 9.41
N LEU A 8 -16.53 12.78 8.54
CA LEU A 8 -16.94 11.39 8.74
C LEU A 8 -16.18 10.74 9.90
N SER A 9 -16.84 9.79 10.57
CA SER A 9 -16.20 9.00 11.62
C SER A 9 -15.10 8.11 11.04
N THR A 10 -14.08 7.83 11.86
CA THR A 10 -12.99 6.91 11.50
C THR A 10 -13.54 5.54 11.07
N ASP A 11 -14.50 4.99 11.80
CA ASP A 11 -15.08 3.68 11.48
C ASP A 11 -15.77 3.65 10.12
N CYS A 12 -16.47 4.74 9.76
CA CYS A 12 -17.10 4.87 8.45
C CYS A 12 -16.06 4.93 7.33
N LEU A 13 -14.99 5.70 7.53
CA LEU A 13 -13.90 5.80 6.55
C LEU A 13 -13.18 4.45 6.40
N LEU A 14 -12.93 3.73 7.49
CA LEU A 14 -12.32 2.40 7.45
C LEU A 14 -13.21 1.36 6.75
N ASP A 15 -14.53 1.39 6.95
CA ASP A 15 -15.45 0.51 6.20
C ASP A 15 -15.40 0.79 4.69
N VAL A 16 -15.33 2.06 4.30
CA VAL A 16 -15.15 2.44 2.89
C VAL A 16 -13.81 1.97 2.36
N PHE A 17 -12.72 2.20 3.12
CA PHE A 17 -11.36 1.82 2.73
C PHE A 17 -11.18 0.32 2.61
N SER A 18 -11.93 -0.47 3.39
CA SER A 18 -11.90 -1.93 3.34
C SER A 18 -12.40 -2.52 2.00
N ARG A 19 -13.06 -1.70 1.17
CA ARG A 19 -13.61 -2.09 -0.13
C ARG A 19 -12.75 -1.64 -1.32
N LEU A 20 -11.68 -0.91 -1.04
CA LEU A 20 -10.77 -0.37 -2.06
C LEU A 20 -9.68 -1.37 -2.40
N SER A 21 -9.16 -1.28 -3.62
CA SER A 21 -7.91 -1.93 -4.01
C SER A 21 -6.71 -1.24 -3.37
N ARG A 22 -5.57 -1.94 -3.36
CA ARG A 22 -4.29 -1.38 -2.88
C ARG A 22 -3.89 -0.11 -3.62
N SER A 23 -4.07 -0.04 -4.94
CA SER A 23 -3.75 1.16 -5.73
C SER A 23 -4.62 2.34 -5.32
N GLU A 24 -5.91 2.12 -5.13
CA GLU A 24 -6.85 3.16 -4.69
C GLU A 24 -6.53 3.64 -3.26
N LEU A 25 -6.16 2.73 -2.35
CA LEU A 25 -5.68 3.13 -1.01
C LEU A 25 -4.43 4.00 -1.07
N CYS A 26 -3.48 3.69 -1.97
CA CYS A 26 -2.31 4.54 -2.19
C CYS A 26 -2.70 5.94 -2.65
N GLU A 27 -3.66 6.08 -3.57
CA GLU A 27 -4.15 7.39 -4.01
C GLU A 27 -4.80 8.17 -2.86
N VAL A 28 -5.70 7.52 -2.11
CA VAL A 28 -6.39 8.12 -0.94
C VAL A 28 -5.39 8.60 0.11
N SER A 29 -4.29 7.87 0.31
CA SER A 29 -3.25 8.25 1.28
C SER A 29 -2.60 9.60 1.01
N THR A 30 -2.68 10.11 -0.23
CA THR A 30 -2.08 11.39 -0.64
C THR A 30 -2.98 12.61 -0.43
N VAL A 31 -4.28 12.39 -0.13
CA VAL A 31 -5.29 13.46 -0.07
C VAL A 31 -5.09 14.37 1.14
N SER A 32 -4.84 13.79 2.30
CA SER A 32 -4.61 14.54 3.54
C SER A 32 -3.84 13.71 4.55
N LYS A 33 -3.27 14.38 5.57
CA LYS A 33 -2.58 13.69 6.68
C LYS A 33 -3.48 12.66 7.36
N ARG A 34 -4.77 12.99 7.56
CA ARG A 34 -5.72 12.05 8.17
C ARG A 34 -5.94 10.82 7.31
N MET A 35 -6.07 10.98 5.99
CA MET A 35 -6.22 9.84 5.09
C MET A 35 -4.96 8.98 5.04
N HIS A 36 -3.77 9.59 5.11
CA HIS A 36 -2.52 8.86 5.22
C HIS A 36 -2.46 7.98 6.50
N GLU A 37 -2.89 8.53 7.63
CA GLU A 37 -2.93 7.79 8.90
C GLU A 37 -3.95 6.65 8.84
N LEU A 38 -5.14 6.90 8.30
CA LEU A 38 -6.21 5.89 8.21
C LEU A 38 -5.91 4.77 7.22
N THR A 39 -5.31 5.08 6.06
CA THR A 39 -4.89 4.06 5.08
C THR A 39 -3.75 3.17 5.63
N SER A 40 -3.04 3.64 6.66
CA SER A 40 -2.02 2.86 7.38
C SER A 40 -2.59 1.97 8.50
N ASP A 41 -3.89 2.01 8.76
CA ASP A 41 -4.54 1.20 9.80
C ASP A 41 -4.36 -0.31 9.57
N LYS A 42 -4.20 -1.07 10.67
CA LYS A 42 -3.93 -2.52 10.63
C LYS A 42 -5.12 -3.34 10.13
N SER A 43 -6.35 -2.84 10.28
CA SER A 43 -7.55 -3.51 9.75
C SER A 43 -7.51 -3.67 8.23
N LEU A 44 -6.76 -2.80 7.53
CA LEU A 44 -6.60 -2.81 6.08
C LEU A 44 -5.41 -3.64 5.59
N ASP A 45 -4.67 -4.31 6.49
CA ASP A 45 -3.47 -5.06 6.11
C ASP A 45 -3.77 -6.18 5.11
N HIS A 46 -4.94 -6.81 5.19
CA HIS A 46 -5.36 -7.82 4.21
C HIS A 46 -5.31 -7.26 2.77
N ILE A 47 -5.71 -6.02 2.53
CA ILE A 47 -5.65 -5.37 1.20
C ILE A 47 -4.21 -5.00 0.81
N LYS A 48 -3.40 -4.58 1.79
CA LYS A 48 -2.00 -4.20 1.54
C LYS A 48 -1.15 -5.41 1.12
N TRP A 49 -1.44 -6.57 1.69
CA TRP A 49 -0.63 -7.79 1.51
C TRP A 49 -1.26 -8.80 0.53
N GLU A 50 -2.58 -8.77 0.28
CA GLU A 50 -3.20 -9.54 -0.81
C GLU A 50 -2.76 -8.96 -2.17
N GLY A 51 -1.87 -9.69 -2.86
CA GLY A 51 -1.27 -9.27 -4.13
C GLY A 51 0.19 -8.85 -4.02
N GLY A 52 0.74 -8.77 -2.80
CA GLY A 52 2.17 -8.78 -2.58
C GLY A 52 2.71 -10.20 -2.76
N GLU A 53 2.81 -10.69 -4.00
CA GLU A 53 3.89 -11.62 -4.29
C GLU A 53 5.16 -10.90 -3.82
N LEU A 54 5.70 -11.31 -2.68
CA LEU A 54 7.11 -11.17 -2.42
C LEU A 54 7.77 -11.99 -3.55
N ARG A 55 7.94 -11.36 -4.71
CA ARG A 55 8.98 -11.73 -5.64
C ARG A 55 10.26 -11.44 -4.90
N ILE A 56 10.62 -12.37 -4.02
CA ILE A 56 11.99 -12.60 -3.64
C ILE A 56 12.63 -12.81 -5.00
N LEU A 57 13.26 -11.76 -5.53
CA LEU A 57 14.19 -11.88 -6.63
C LEU A 57 15.14 -12.97 -6.14
N GLN A 58 14.98 -14.18 -6.67
CA GLN A 58 15.93 -15.24 -6.41
C GLN A 58 17.25 -14.64 -6.84
N ILE A 59 18.11 -14.39 -5.85
CA ILE A 59 19.50 -14.02 -6.06
C ILE A 59 20.15 -15.29 -6.63
N SER A 60 19.86 -15.56 -7.90
CA SER A 60 20.49 -16.62 -8.70
C SER A 60 21.50 -16.02 -9.68
N ASP A 61 21.55 -14.68 -9.80
CA ASP A 61 22.45 -13.93 -10.69
C ASP A 61 23.64 -13.30 -9.95
N ILE A 62 24.03 -13.87 -8.80
CA ILE A 62 25.31 -13.54 -8.17
C ILE A 62 26.26 -14.71 -8.42
N ASP A 63 27.21 -14.48 -9.32
CA ASP A 63 28.45 -15.25 -9.44
C ASP A 63 29.10 -15.41 -8.04
N GLN A 64 29.83 -16.51 -7.81
CA GLN A 64 30.65 -16.74 -6.62
C GLN A 64 31.58 -15.55 -6.26
N ASP A 65 31.84 -14.63 -7.20
CA ASP A 65 32.61 -13.38 -7.03
C ASP A 65 31.77 -12.14 -6.63
N GLY A 66 30.45 -12.25 -6.42
CA GLY A 66 29.63 -11.14 -5.93
C GLY A 66 29.22 -10.09 -6.98
N ARG A 67 29.29 -10.42 -8.28
CA ARG A 67 28.97 -9.48 -9.38
C ARG A 67 27.59 -9.75 -9.97
N TRP A 68 26.85 -8.67 -10.25
CA TRP A 68 25.55 -8.71 -10.92
C TRP A 68 25.73 -9.06 -12.40
N ILE A 69 25.06 -10.13 -12.86
CA ILE A 69 24.96 -10.42 -14.29
C ILE A 69 23.82 -9.58 -14.86
N VAL A 70 24.15 -8.66 -15.77
CA VAL A 70 23.17 -7.91 -16.57
C VAL A 70 23.25 -8.44 -17.99
N ASP A 71 22.25 -9.23 -18.40
CA ASP A 71 22.07 -9.67 -19.79
C ASP A 71 21.53 -8.49 -20.62
N HIS A 72 21.98 -8.35 -21.87
CA HIS A 72 21.71 -7.22 -22.78
C HIS A 72 20.55 -7.51 -23.73
#